data_AF-A0A2A2K3D4-F1
#
_entry.id   AF-A0A2A2K3D4-F1
#
_cell.length_a   1.000
_cell.length_b   1.000
_cell.length_c   1.000
_cell.angle_alpha   90.00
_cell.angle_beta   90.00
_cell.angle_gamma   90.00
#
_symmetry.space_group_name_H-M   'P 1'
#
loop_
_entity.id
_entity.type
_entity.pdbx_description
1 polymer ?
#
loop_
_entity_poly.entity_id
_entity_poly.type
_entity_poly.pdbx_seq_one_letter_code
_entity_poly.pdbx_strand_id
1 'polypeptide(L)'
;MLRVRHYLRPFLHSTLFSLSLIYSLSTILNCDRGSPNVPLHILLVLIGLVPNLTYFALVSKSHSDSLQRTKQQFDAQLAEKAKEHERNLEDEKSRHEAEMEAMNRRHQKVVADLDEKVAEIEKVAEQLKNDKKALQTALANDSDQRNQMLSKEINSLQTALELKSSEMKELRQKYQQIALRVEEIPVKELEISKLKHKVNELKQTLDQKLIHEKILVHQNEELKRQSMLIMEEKDSMMRSIDVMMYKFGSGNGEGGSAEASETPPDTSRSGRVQMRQGRTANNTTPTHRPTSGLQGIPPEARLSTSSHSK
;
A
#
# COMPACT_ATOMS: atom_id res chain seq x y z
N MET A 1 -6.42 123.72 5.03
CA MET A 1 -6.34 124.77 6.08
C MET A 1 -7.57 124.79 7.02
N LEU A 2 -8.12 123.64 7.45
CA LEU A 2 -9.27 123.59 8.39
C LEU A 2 -8.94 123.02 9.80
N ARG A 3 -7.75 122.47 10.03
CA ARG A 3 -7.39 121.85 11.33
C ARG A 3 -7.05 122.84 12.45
N VAL A 4 -6.66 124.08 12.12
CA VAL A 4 -6.24 125.06 13.14
C VAL A 4 -7.43 125.63 13.93
N ARG A 5 -8.65 125.62 13.36
CA ARG A 5 -9.85 126.14 14.04
C ARG A 5 -10.37 125.24 15.18
N HIS A 6 -10.04 123.94 15.18
CA HIS A 6 -10.56 122.98 16.18
C HIS A 6 -9.84 123.04 17.53
N TYR A 7 -8.58 123.46 17.57
CA TYR A 7 -7.82 123.63 18.82
C TYR A 7 -7.89 125.07 19.36
N LEU A 8 -8.12 126.05 18.49
CA LEU A 8 -8.14 127.46 18.88
C LEU A 8 -9.36 127.82 19.76
N ARG A 9 -10.54 127.27 19.47
CA ARG A 9 -11.77 127.49 20.25
C ARG A 9 -11.72 126.97 21.69
N PRO A 10 -11.34 125.70 21.96
CA PRO A 10 -11.23 125.20 23.33
C PRO A 10 -10.07 125.85 24.10
N PHE A 11 -8.98 126.22 23.43
CA PHE A 11 -7.88 126.97 24.04
C PHE A 11 -8.33 128.39 24.45
N LEU A 12 -8.98 129.14 23.54
CA LEU A 12 -9.53 130.47 23.84
C LEU A 12 -10.57 130.42 24.95
N HIS A 13 -11.44 129.41 24.98
CA HIS A 13 -12.41 129.23 26.07
C HIS A 13 -11.74 128.83 27.39
N SER A 14 -10.70 127.99 27.38
CA SER A 14 -9.92 127.67 28.57
C SER A 14 -9.19 128.90 29.13
N THR A 15 -8.63 129.75 28.28
CA THR A 15 -7.99 131.01 28.68
C THR A 15 -9.00 132.04 29.22
N LEU A 16 -10.18 132.16 28.60
CA LEU A 16 -11.23 133.06 29.06
C LEU A 16 -11.88 132.58 30.37
N PHE A 17 -12.04 131.25 30.52
CA PHE A 17 -12.51 130.61 31.74
C PHE A 17 -11.55 130.82 32.91
N SER A 18 -10.25 130.60 32.69
CA SER A 18 -9.21 130.83 33.71
C SER A 18 -9.11 132.31 34.08
N LEU A 19 -9.15 133.24 33.12
CA LEU A 19 -9.19 134.68 33.39
C LEU A 19 -10.46 135.09 34.16
N SER A 20 -11.62 134.54 33.80
CA SER A 20 -12.90 134.79 34.48
C SER A 20 -12.94 134.23 35.91
N LEU A 21 -12.37 133.04 36.13
CA LEU A 21 -12.23 132.40 37.45
C LEU A 21 -11.26 133.19 38.34
N ILE A 22 -10.10 133.60 37.80
CA ILE A 22 -9.12 134.44 38.49
C ILE A 22 -9.74 135.78 38.86
N TYR A 23 -10.51 136.39 37.95
CA TYR A 23 -11.24 137.64 38.19
C TYR A 23 -12.29 137.48 39.31
N SER A 24 -13.05 136.38 39.30
CA SER A 24 -14.06 136.06 40.33
C SER A 24 -13.43 135.79 41.70
N LEU A 25 -12.30 135.07 41.76
CA LEU A 25 -11.52 134.84 42.98
C LEU A 25 -10.91 136.14 43.52
N SER A 26 -10.44 137.02 42.63
CA SER A 26 -9.91 138.34 42.98
C SER A 26 -10.99 139.26 43.57
N THR A 27 -12.24 139.16 43.10
CA THR A 27 -13.37 139.88 43.71
C THR A 27 -13.77 139.33 45.08
N ILE A 28 -13.68 138.00 45.29
CA ILE A 28 -13.94 137.38 46.60
C ILE A 28 -12.90 137.81 47.65
N LEU A 29 -11.61 137.82 47.28
CA LEU A 29 -10.51 138.26 48.15
C LEU A 29 -10.59 139.76 48.49
N ASN A 30 -11.17 140.60 47.61
CA ASN A 30 -11.38 142.02 47.87
C ASN A 30 -12.61 142.31 48.76
N CYS A 31 -13.57 141.39 48.89
CA CYS A 31 -14.70 141.53 49.81
C CYS A 31 -14.29 141.48 51.29
N ASP A 32 -13.15 140.88 51.61
CA ASP A 32 -12.65 140.73 52.98
C ASP A 32 -12.07 142.03 53.58
N ARG A 33 -11.91 143.10 52.77
CA ARG A 33 -11.33 144.39 53.16
C ARG A 33 -12.33 145.52 53.45
N GLY A 34 -13.60 145.21 53.75
CA GLY A 34 -14.53 146.19 54.34
C GLY A 34 -14.97 147.34 53.42
N SER A 35 -15.45 147.05 52.21
CA SER A 35 -16.10 148.05 51.34
C SER A 35 -17.64 147.94 51.35
N PRO A 36 -18.40 149.04 51.17
CA PRO A 36 -19.85 149.07 51.35
C PRO A 36 -20.68 148.49 50.17
N ASN A 37 -20.03 147.95 49.11
CA ASN A 37 -20.69 147.46 47.89
C ASN A 37 -20.71 145.93 47.76
N VAL A 38 -20.86 145.23 48.88
CA VAL A 38 -21.00 143.76 48.96
C VAL A 38 -22.03 143.15 47.97
N PRO A 39 -23.23 143.73 47.72
CA PRO A 39 -24.20 143.10 46.81
C PRO A 39 -23.77 143.09 45.33
N LEU A 40 -23.00 144.07 44.87
CA LEU A 40 -22.53 144.16 43.47
C LEU A 40 -21.42 143.15 43.16
N HIS A 41 -20.50 142.93 44.10
CA HIS A 41 -19.42 141.95 43.96
C HIS A 41 -19.93 140.51 43.95
N ILE A 42 -20.94 140.19 44.78
CA ILE A 42 -21.63 138.90 44.75
C ILE A 42 -22.32 138.69 43.39
N LEU A 43 -22.97 139.72 42.85
CA LEU A 43 -23.64 139.64 41.55
C LEU A 43 -22.64 139.36 40.40
N LEU A 44 -21.48 140.02 40.40
CA LEU A 44 -20.41 139.82 39.41
C LEU A 44 -19.78 138.42 39.49
N VAL A 45 -19.56 137.89 40.70
CA VAL A 45 -19.13 136.52 40.91
C VAL A 45 -20.18 135.53 40.39
N LEU A 46 -21.47 135.78 40.64
CA LEU A 46 -22.55 134.95 40.10
C LEU A 46 -22.61 135.00 38.57
N ILE A 47 -22.47 136.18 37.96
CA ILE A 47 -22.47 136.37 36.51
C ILE A 47 -21.29 135.65 35.84
N GLY A 48 -20.12 135.58 36.47
CA GLY A 48 -18.95 134.86 35.94
C GLY A 48 -18.94 133.37 36.25
N LEU A 49 -19.28 132.98 37.49
CA LEU A 49 -19.17 131.61 37.97
C LEU A 49 -20.27 130.70 37.40
N VAL A 50 -21.50 131.20 37.27
CA VAL A 50 -22.65 130.38 36.83
C VAL A 50 -22.50 129.91 35.37
N PRO A 51 -22.11 130.74 34.39
CA PRO A 51 -21.81 130.28 33.02
C PRO A 51 -20.64 129.30 32.95
N ASN A 52 -19.63 129.52 33.78
CA ASN A 52 -18.46 128.66 33.87
C ASN A 52 -18.81 127.26 34.44
N LEU A 53 -19.62 127.20 35.50
CA LEU A 53 -20.14 125.95 36.08
C LEU A 53 -21.04 125.20 35.10
N THR A 54 -21.91 125.90 34.36
CA THR A 54 -22.79 125.28 33.35
C THR A 54 -21.99 124.76 32.16
N TYR A 55 -20.98 125.47 31.68
CA TYR A 55 -20.09 124.98 30.62
C TYR A 55 -19.28 123.75 31.08
N PHE A 56 -18.72 123.79 32.29
CA PHE A 56 -18.01 122.63 32.86
C PHE A 56 -18.93 121.41 33.02
N ALA A 57 -20.18 121.61 33.47
CA ALA A 57 -21.18 120.55 33.54
C ALA A 57 -21.54 120.00 32.15
N LEU A 58 -21.66 120.86 31.13
CA LEU A 58 -21.95 120.47 29.75
C LEU A 58 -20.78 119.66 29.15
N VAL A 59 -19.53 120.10 29.35
CA VAL A 59 -18.33 119.40 28.89
C VAL A 59 -18.15 118.09 29.64
N SER A 60 -18.39 118.06 30.95
CA SER A 60 -18.33 116.82 31.75
C SER A 60 -19.40 115.82 31.29
N LYS A 61 -20.60 116.29 30.99
CA LYS A 61 -21.68 115.47 30.42
C LYS A 61 -21.30 114.97 29.02
N SER A 62 -20.83 115.85 28.14
CA SER A 62 -20.38 115.46 26.79
C SER A 62 -19.21 114.50 26.82
N HIS A 63 -18.27 114.65 27.76
CA HIS A 63 -17.14 113.75 27.92
C HIS A 63 -17.60 112.40 28.48
N SER A 64 -18.48 112.39 29.49
CA SER A 64 -19.11 111.17 30.00
C SER A 64 -19.87 110.42 28.90
N ASP A 65 -20.62 111.15 28.07
CA ASP A 65 -21.36 110.56 26.94
C ASP A 65 -20.38 109.96 25.92
N SER A 66 -19.27 110.64 25.64
CA SER A 66 -18.22 110.12 24.74
C SER A 66 -17.53 108.88 25.30
N LEU A 67 -17.26 108.85 26.61
CA LEU A 67 -16.62 107.74 27.33
C LEU A 67 -17.58 106.55 27.44
N GLN A 68 -18.87 106.82 27.60
CA GLN A 68 -19.92 105.80 27.59
C GLN A 68 -20.08 105.18 26.19
N ARG A 69 -20.00 105.98 25.11
CA ARG A 69 -20.05 105.47 23.73
C ARG A 69 -18.83 104.60 23.41
N THR A 70 -17.62 105.04 23.77
CA THR A 70 -16.42 104.23 23.54
C THR A 70 -16.44 102.95 24.36
N LYS A 71 -16.88 103.02 25.63
CA LYS A 71 -17.10 101.84 26.47
C LYS A 71 -18.11 100.88 25.83
N GLN A 72 -19.26 101.37 25.38
CA GLN A 72 -20.27 100.56 24.69
C GLN A 72 -19.73 99.93 23.40
N GLN A 73 -18.88 100.63 22.64
CA GLN A 73 -18.23 100.07 21.45
C GLN A 73 -17.24 98.96 21.79
N PHE A 74 -16.44 99.13 22.84
CA PHE A 74 -15.54 98.07 23.32
C PHE A 74 -16.30 96.87 23.86
N ASP A 75 -17.35 97.10 24.65
CA ASP A 75 -18.22 96.04 25.18
C ASP A 75 -18.91 95.29 24.02
N ALA A 76 -19.37 96.01 22.99
CA ALA A 76 -19.93 95.41 21.79
C ALA A 76 -18.91 94.59 20.99
N GLN A 77 -17.69 95.08 20.81
CA GLN A 77 -16.60 94.34 20.13
C GLN A 77 -16.18 93.09 20.91
N LEU A 78 -16.12 93.17 22.25
CA LEU A 78 -15.85 92.02 23.11
C LEU A 78 -16.96 90.98 22.98
N ALA A 79 -18.23 91.40 22.97
CA ALA A 79 -19.36 90.51 22.77
C ALA A 79 -19.38 89.89 21.36
N GLU A 80 -19.02 90.66 20.32
CA GLU A 80 -18.91 90.16 18.95
C GLU A 80 -17.78 89.14 18.83
N LYS A 81 -16.59 89.45 19.35
CA LYS A 81 -15.46 88.50 19.37
C LYS A 81 -15.75 87.25 20.19
N ALA A 82 -16.46 87.37 21.31
CA ALA A 82 -16.88 86.21 22.09
C ALA A 82 -17.81 85.31 21.28
N LYS A 83 -18.80 85.89 20.58
CA LYS A 83 -19.70 85.15 19.69
C LYS A 83 -18.99 84.53 18.48
N GLU A 84 -18.04 85.24 17.89
CA GLU A 84 -17.23 84.72 16.79
C GLU A 84 -16.36 83.54 17.25
N HIS A 85 -15.73 83.66 18.43
CA HIS A 85 -14.96 82.57 19.01
C HIS A 85 -15.82 81.36 19.35
N GLU A 86 -17.03 81.58 19.86
CA GLU A 86 -18.01 80.52 20.13
C GLU A 86 -18.42 79.79 18.85
N ARG A 87 -18.73 80.53 17.77
CA ARG A 87 -19.03 79.94 16.45
C ARG A 87 -17.86 79.14 15.90
N ASN A 88 -16.64 79.68 15.96
CA ASN A 88 -15.45 78.98 15.48
C ASN A 88 -15.19 77.69 16.27
N LEU A 89 -15.44 77.70 17.59
CA LEU A 89 -15.34 76.50 18.42
C LEU A 89 -16.40 75.46 18.05
N GLU A 90 -17.63 75.88 17.82
CA GLU A 90 -18.73 75.00 17.40
C GLU A 90 -18.43 74.38 16.02
N ASP A 91 -17.93 75.18 15.07
CA ASP A 91 -17.57 74.73 13.72
C ASP A 91 -16.41 73.73 13.75
N GLU A 92 -15.37 73.98 14.54
CA GLU A 92 -14.25 73.04 14.70
C GLU A 92 -14.67 71.76 15.42
N LYS A 93 -15.55 71.86 16.41
CA LYS A 93 -16.14 70.69 17.07
C LYS A 93 -16.97 69.87 16.10
N SER A 94 -17.80 70.51 15.28
CA SER A 94 -18.61 69.85 14.26
C SER A 94 -17.75 69.16 13.20
N ARG A 95 -16.65 69.79 12.75
CA ARG A 95 -15.68 69.18 11.83
C ARG A 95 -15.01 67.96 12.44
N HIS A 96 -14.51 68.07 13.66
CA HIS A 96 -13.89 66.95 14.37
C HIS A 96 -14.86 65.79 14.56
N GLU A 97 -16.11 66.06 14.92
CA GLU A 97 -17.15 65.04 15.05
C GLU A 97 -17.42 64.34 13.70
N ALA A 98 -17.57 65.10 12.61
CA ALA A 98 -17.75 64.54 11.28
C ALA A 98 -16.56 63.69 10.81
N GLU A 99 -15.33 64.11 11.10
CA GLU A 99 -14.12 63.35 10.81
C GLU A 99 -14.04 62.04 11.61
N MET A 100 -14.36 62.10 12.90
CA MET A 100 -14.43 60.92 13.77
C MET A 100 -15.49 59.93 13.31
N GLU A 101 -16.67 60.39 12.91
CA GLU A 101 -17.71 59.53 12.34
C GLU A 101 -17.29 58.91 11.00
N ALA A 102 -16.63 59.69 10.13
CA ALA A 102 -16.11 59.18 8.86
C ALA A 102 -15.05 58.11 9.09
N MET A 103 -14.13 58.32 10.04
CA MET A 103 -13.14 57.33 10.45
C MET A 103 -13.82 56.07 11.01
N ASN A 104 -14.79 56.23 11.92
CA ASN A 104 -15.50 55.11 12.53
C ASN A 104 -16.26 54.28 11.49
N ARG A 105 -16.92 54.92 10.52
CA ARG A 105 -17.58 54.23 9.40
C ARG A 105 -16.60 53.42 8.54
N ARG A 106 -15.42 53.98 8.24
CA ARG A 106 -14.37 53.26 7.51
C ARG A 106 -13.84 52.07 8.31
N HIS A 107 -13.63 52.26 9.62
CA HIS A 107 -13.17 51.20 10.50
C HIS A 107 -14.19 50.05 10.59
N GLN A 108 -15.47 50.35 10.81
CA GLN A 108 -16.53 49.34 10.81
C GLN A 108 -16.61 48.55 9.51
N LYS A 109 -16.43 49.22 8.35
CA LYS A 109 -16.40 48.53 7.06
C LYS A 109 -15.24 47.54 6.97
N VAL A 110 -14.04 47.95 7.39
CA VAL A 110 -12.86 47.06 7.40
C VAL A 110 -13.06 45.88 8.35
N VAL A 111 -13.66 46.11 9.53
CA VAL A 111 -13.98 45.02 10.47
C VAL A 111 -14.94 44.02 9.84
N ALA A 112 -16.03 44.48 9.22
CA ALA A 112 -16.98 43.61 8.54
C ALA A 112 -16.33 42.80 7.39
N ASP A 113 -15.50 43.46 6.57
CA ASP A 113 -14.77 42.79 5.48
C ASP A 113 -13.78 41.73 6.01
N LEU A 114 -13.16 41.97 7.17
CA LEU A 114 -12.25 41.01 7.81
C LEU A 114 -13.02 39.84 8.43
N ASP A 115 -14.14 40.09 9.08
CA ASP A 115 -15.00 39.05 9.65
C ASP A 115 -15.52 38.11 8.56
N GLU A 116 -15.93 38.65 7.40
CA GLU A 116 -16.33 37.85 6.24
C GLU A 116 -15.18 36.96 5.72
N LYS A 117 -13.97 37.52 5.60
CA LYS A 117 -12.78 36.74 5.19
C LYS A 117 -12.42 35.66 6.20
N VAL A 118 -12.53 35.94 7.49
CA VAL A 118 -12.29 34.95 8.55
C VAL A 118 -13.29 33.80 8.42
N ALA A 119 -14.58 34.11 8.27
CA ALA A 119 -15.63 33.10 8.11
C ALA A 119 -15.42 32.24 6.84
N GLU A 120 -15.00 32.85 5.73
CA GLU A 120 -14.69 32.11 4.50
C GLU A 120 -13.47 31.19 4.67
N ILE A 121 -12.40 31.69 5.30
CA ILE A 121 -11.20 30.88 5.58
C ILE A 121 -11.54 29.71 6.50
N GLU A 122 -12.33 29.92 7.55
CA GLU A 122 -12.78 28.86 8.45
C GLU A 122 -13.59 27.79 7.73
N LYS A 123 -14.50 28.20 6.84
CA LYS A 123 -15.28 27.27 6.01
C LYS A 123 -14.39 26.43 5.10
N VAL A 124 -13.40 27.06 4.45
CA VAL A 124 -12.43 26.35 3.59
C VAL A 124 -11.56 25.41 4.42
N ALA A 125 -11.12 25.83 5.61
CA ALA A 125 -10.31 25.00 6.49
C ALA A 125 -11.06 23.73 6.93
N GLU A 126 -12.34 23.84 7.30
CA GLU A 126 -13.14 22.67 7.68
C GLU A 126 -13.42 21.76 6.47
N GLN A 127 -13.66 22.33 5.29
CA GLN A 127 -13.78 21.55 4.05
C GLN A 127 -12.50 20.75 3.76
N LEU A 128 -11.34 21.39 3.80
CA LEU A 128 -10.05 20.74 3.58
C LEU A 128 -9.75 19.65 4.61
N LYS A 129 -10.17 19.84 5.86
CA LYS A 129 -10.05 18.83 6.92
C LYS A 129 -10.93 17.61 6.64
N ASN A 130 -12.15 17.84 6.17
CA ASN A 130 -13.06 16.76 5.76
C ASN A 130 -12.53 16.01 4.55
N ASP A 131 -12.05 16.72 3.53
CA ASP A 131 -11.47 16.13 2.32
C ASP A 131 -10.21 15.32 2.65
N LYS A 132 -9.32 15.85 3.51
CA LYS A 132 -8.16 15.11 4.01
C LYS A 132 -8.56 13.80 4.66
N LYS A 133 -9.58 13.82 5.53
CA LYS A 133 -10.06 12.61 6.21
C LYS A 133 -10.64 11.61 5.21
N ALA A 134 -11.46 12.08 4.26
CA ALA A 134 -12.04 11.24 3.21
C ALA A 134 -10.95 10.59 2.34
N LEU A 135 -9.96 11.37 1.91
CA LEU A 135 -8.82 10.87 1.13
C LEU A 135 -7.97 9.87 1.92
N GLN A 136 -7.72 10.13 3.21
CA GLN A 136 -6.98 9.21 4.05
C GLN A 136 -7.71 7.86 4.21
N THR A 137 -9.03 7.89 4.39
CA THR A 137 -9.85 6.67 4.44
C THR A 137 -9.87 5.94 3.10
N ALA A 138 -10.02 6.66 1.98
CA ALA A 138 -9.98 6.07 0.65
C ALA A 138 -8.63 5.38 0.36
N LEU A 139 -7.52 6.04 0.72
CA LEU A 139 -6.17 5.50 0.54
C LEU A 139 -5.94 4.25 1.40
N ALA A 140 -6.37 4.28 2.67
CA ALA A 140 -6.26 3.12 3.55
C ALA A 140 -7.06 1.93 3.01
N ASN A 141 -8.31 2.17 2.58
CA ASN A 141 -9.16 1.12 2.02
C ASN A 141 -8.60 0.53 0.72
N ASP A 142 -8.12 1.37 -0.20
CA ASP A 142 -7.52 0.92 -1.46
C ASP A 142 -6.25 0.09 -1.22
N SER A 143 -5.38 0.58 -0.32
CA SER A 143 -4.17 -0.15 0.09
C SER A 143 -4.51 -1.52 0.70
N ASP A 144 -5.46 -1.57 1.63
CA ASP A 144 -5.87 -2.82 2.29
C ASP A 144 -6.51 -3.79 1.30
N GLN A 145 -7.40 -3.30 0.42
CA GLN A 145 -8.03 -4.13 -0.60
C GLN A 145 -7.00 -4.71 -1.57
N ARG A 146 -6.05 -3.90 -2.03
CA ARG A 146 -4.96 -4.35 -2.91
C ARG A 146 -4.07 -5.37 -2.22
N ASN A 147 -3.70 -5.14 -0.97
CA ASN A 147 -2.90 -6.09 -0.19
C ASN A 147 -3.63 -7.42 0.03
N GLN A 148 -4.93 -7.38 0.31
CA GLN A 148 -5.75 -8.60 0.42
C GLN A 148 -5.82 -9.36 -0.91
N MET A 149 -6.00 -8.65 -2.03
CA MET A 149 -6.04 -9.27 -3.36
C MET A 149 -4.71 -9.94 -3.70
N LEU A 150 -3.60 -9.23 -3.52
CA LEU A 150 -2.25 -9.76 -3.76
C LEU A 150 -1.95 -10.95 -2.84
N SER A 151 -2.37 -10.91 -1.58
CA SER A 151 -2.20 -12.03 -0.65
C SER A 151 -2.97 -13.27 -1.11
N LYS A 152 -4.20 -13.09 -1.63
CA LYS A 152 -4.98 -14.21 -2.21
C LYS A 152 -4.31 -14.78 -3.46
N GLU A 153 -3.77 -13.92 -4.33
CA GLU A 153 -3.05 -14.34 -5.54
C GLU A 153 -1.78 -15.12 -5.18
N ILE A 154 -0.97 -14.61 -4.23
CA ILE A 154 0.22 -15.29 -3.72
C ILE A 154 -0.14 -16.68 -3.18
N ASN A 155 -1.15 -16.78 -2.33
CA ASN A 155 -1.57 -18.06 -1.77
C ASN A 155 -2.05 -19.03 -2.86
N SER A 156 -2.82 -18.54 -3.84
CA SER A 156 -3.28 -19.35 -4.96
C SER A 156 -2.11 -19.86 -5.80
N LEU A 157 -1.12 -19.02 -6.10
CA LEU A 157 0.08 -19.40 -6.84
C LEU A 157 0.95 -20.38 -6.03
N GLN A 158 1.05 -20.22 -4.71
CA GLN A 158 1.73 -21.17 -3.84
C GLN A 158 1.06 -22.54 -3.86
N THR A 159 -0.26 -22.61 -3.75
CA THR A 159 -1.00 -23.89 -3.88
C THR A 159 -0.78 -24.52 -5.25
N ALA A 160 -0.83 -23.75 -6.33
CA ALA A 160 -0.55 -24.26 -7.68
C ALA A 160 0.88 -24.79 -7.82
N LEU A 161 1.85 -24.11 -7.22
CA LEU A 161 3.26 -24.53 -7.19
C LEU A 161 3.45 -25.82 -6.38
N GLU A 162 2.77 -25.95 -5.24
CA GLU A 162 2.79 -27.18 -4.42
C GLU A 162 2.23 -28.37 -5.20
N LEU A 163 1.08 -28.20 -5.88
CA LEU A 163 0.50 -29.23 -6.74
C LEU A 163 1.44 -29.60 -7.89
N LYS A 164 2.06 -28.62 -8.56
CA LYS A 164 3.05 -28.93 -9.61
C LYS A 164 4.28 -29.65 -9.07
N SER A 165 4.70 -29.31 -7.86
CA SER A 165 5.84 -29.95 -7.19
C SER A 165 5.51 -31.40 -6.81
N SER A 166 4.29 -31.68 -6.33
CA SER A 166 3.85 -33.05 -6.03
C SER A 166 3.73 -33.89 -7.30
N GLU A 167 3.10 -33.37 -8.37
CA GLU A 167 3.03 -34.03 -9.68
C GLU A 167 4.42 -34.37 -10.22
N MET A 168 5.38 -33.43 -10.11
CA MET A 168 6.76 -33.64 -10.55
C MET A 168 7.45 -34.75 -9.74
N LYS A 169 7.22 -34.79 -8.43
CA LYS A 169 7.76 -35.84 -7.55
C LYS A 169 7.17 -37.21 -7.91
N GLU A 170 5.86 -37.30 -8.12
CA GLU A 170 5.21 -38.54 -8.56
C GLU A 170 5.74 -39.02 -9.92
N LEU A 171 5.94 -38.09 -10.86
CA LEU A 171 6.47 -38.42 -12.18
C LEU A 171 7.90 -38.96 -12.09
N ARG A 172 8.75 -38.34 -11.24
CA ARG A 172 10.11 -38.85 -10.97
C ARG A 172 10.08 -40.25 -10.36
N GLN A 173 9.16 -40.52 -9.43
CA GLN A 173 9.00 -41.85 -8.84
C GLN A 173 8.54 -42.89 -9.86
N LYS A 174 7.54 -42.56 -10.69
CA LYS A 174 7.07 -43.44 -11.79
C LYS A 174 8.19 -43.74 -12.78
N TYR A 175 8.96 -42.72 -13.15
CA TYR A 175 10.13 -42.88 -14.03
C TYR A 175 11.15 -43.85 -13.44
N GLN A 176 11.52 -43.69 -12.16
CA GLN A 176 12.44 -44.61 -11.47
C GLN A 176 11.91 -46.04 -11.45
N GLN A 177 10.61 -46.24 -11.19
CA GLN A 177 10.01 -47.56 -11.20
C GLN A 177 10.05 -48.21 -12.59
N ILE A 178 9.79 -47.44 -13.65
CA ILE A 178 9.88 -47.93 -15.03
C ILE A 178 11.34 -48.26 -15.38
N ALA A 179 12.30 -47.43 -14.99
CA ALA A 179 13.71 -47.70 -15.23
C ALA A 179 14.15 -49.05 -14.64
N LEU A 180 13.75 -49.36 -13.41
CA LEU A 180 14.00 -50.67 -12.78
C LEU A 180 13.35 -51.82 -13.57
N ARG A 181 12.11 -51.65 -14.05
CA ARG A 181 11.45 -52.67 -14.88
C ARG A 181 12.14 -52.89 -16.23
N VAL A 182 12.71 -51.84 -16.81
CA VAL A 182 13.48 -51.96 -18.06
C VAL A 182 14.74 -52.78 -17.82
N GLU A 183 15.41 -52.62 -16.68
CA GLU A 183 16.57 -53.44 -16.30
C GLU A 183 16.22 -54.93 -16.10
N GLU A 184 14.97 -55.27 -15.77
CA GLU A 184 14.52 -56.67 -15.67
C GLU A 184 14.34 -57.36 -17.03
N ILE A 185 14.12 -56.60 -18.12
CA ILE A 185 13.79 -57.16 -19.44
C ILE A 185 14.92 -58.07 -19.97
N PRO A 186 16.21 -57.65 -20.01
CA PRO A 186 17.29 -58.49 -20.52
C PRO A 186 17.46 -59.81 -19.74
N VAL A 187 17.19 -59.79 -18.42
CA VAL A 187 17.27 -60.98 -17.57
C VAL A 187 16.21 -62.00 -17.98
N LYS A 188 14.97 -61.55 -18.18
CA LYS A 188 13.87 -62.40 -18.65
C LYS A 188 14.08 -62.87 -20.09
N GLU A 189 14.63 -62.02 -20.96
CA GLU A 189 15.01 -62.41 -22.33
C GLU A 189 16.06 -63.53 -22.34
N LEU A 190 17.05 -63.45 -21.44
CA LEU A 190 18.05 -64.51 -21.28
C LEU A 190 17.41 -65.82 -20.79
N GLU A 191 16.47 -65.75 -19.85
CA GLU A 191 15.74 -66.93 -19.36
C GLU A 191 14.89 -67.57 -20.47
N ILE A 192 14.14 -66.78 -21.24
CA ILE A 192 13.38 -67.25 -22.41
C ILE A 192 14.33 -67.93 -23.41
N SER A 193 15.49 -67.35 -23.68
CA SER A 193 16.48 -67.93 -24.59
C SER A 193 16.98 -69.30 -24.11
N LYS A 194 17.29 -69.43 -22.80
CA LYS A 194 17.68 -70.71 -22.18
C LYS A 194 16.59 -71.77 -22.31
N LEU A 195 15.35 -71.40 -21.98
CA LEU A 195 14.21 -72.32 -22.09
C LEU A 195 13.95 -72.74 -23.54
N LYS A 196 14.06 -71.81 -24.50
CA LYS A 196 13.95 -72.11 -25.94
C LYS A 196 15.01 -73.09 -26.41
N HIS A 197 16.26 -72.92 -25.97
CA HIS A 197 17.33 -73.88 -26.27
C HIS A 197 16.98 -75.26 -25.70
N LYS A 198 16.48 -75.31 -24.45
CA LYS A 198 16.10 -76.57 -23.81
C LYS A 198 14.96 -77.28 -24.52
N VAL A 199 13.95 -76.53 -24.97
CA VAL A 199 12.83 -77.07 -25.78
C VAL A 199 13.37 -77.66 -27.09
N ASN A 200 14.31 -76.99 -27.75
CA ASN A 200 14.91 -77.50 -28.98
C ASN A 200 15.71 -78.79 -28.75
N GLU A 201 16.52 -78.88 -27.69
CA GLU A 201 17.24 -80.11 -27.33
C GLU A 201 16.28 -81.29 -27.08
N LEU A 202 15.22 -81.05 -26.32
CA LEU A 202 14.23 -82.07 -26.00
C LEU A 202 13.47 -82.51 -27.26
N LYS A 203 13.14 -81.56 -28.14
CA LYS A 203 12.51 -81.86 -29.43
C LYS A 203 13.42 -82.73 -30.31
N GLN A 204 14.70 -82.37 -30.45
CA GLN A 204 15.68 -83.18 -31.20
C GLN A 204 15.80 -84.60 -30.64
N THR A 205 15.83 -84.72 -29.30
CA THR A 205 15.87 -86.02 -28.62
C THR A 205 14.61 -86.84 -28.90
N LEU A 206 13.44 -86.20 -28.88
CA LEU A 206 12.16 -86.85 -29.18
C LEU A 206 12.11 -87.33 -30.64
N ASP A 207 12.52 -86.48 -31.58
CA ASP A 207 12.55 -86.81 -33.01
C ASP A 207 13.49 -88.00 -33.28
N GLN A 208 14.67 -88.04 -32.65
CA GLN A 208 15.58 -89.19 -32.72
C GLN A 208 14.94 -90.47 -32.18
N LYS A 209 14.27 -90.39 -31.03
CA LYS A 209 13.57 -91.55 -30.44
C LYS A 209 12.43 -92.03 -31.34
N LEU A 210 11.69 -91.13 -31.97
CA LEU A 210 10.60 -91.47 -32.88
C LEU A 210 11.12 -92.14 -34.16
N ILE A 211 12.27 -91.70 -34.69
CA ILE A 211 12.95 -92.38 -35.81
C ILE A 211 13.38 -93.79 -35.39
N HIS A 212 13.99 -93.93 -34.21
CA HIS A 212 14.42 -95.23 -33.70
C HIS A 212 13.24 -96.18 -33.47
N GLU A 213 12.14 -95.68 -32.91
CA GLU A 213 10.89 -96.42 -32.73
C GLU A 213 10.34 -96.93 -34.08
N LYS A 214 10.30 -96.07 -35.11
CA LYS A 214 9.89 -96.50 -36.47
C LYS A 214 10.73 -97.65 -37.01
N ILE A 215 12.06 -97.60 -36.81
CA ILE A 215 12.98 -98.67 -37.23
C ILE A 215 12.67 -99.96 -36.46
N LEU A 216 12.50 -99.88 -35.13
CA LEU A 216 12.18 -101.04 -34.29
C LEU A 216 10.82 -101.66 -34.67
N VAL A 217 9.81 -100.83 -34.96
CA VAL A 217 8.51 -101.31 -35.44
C VAL A 217 8.67 -102.07 -36.75
N HIS A 218 9.40 -101.51 -37.72
CA HIS A 218 9.64 -102.18 -39.00
C HIS A 218 10.41 -103.50 -38.84
N GLN A 219 11.45 -103.52 -38.00
CA GLN A 219 12.19 -104.75 -37.67
C GLN A 219 11.29 -105.79 -37.00
N ASN A 220 10.38 -105.36 -36.13
CA ASN A 220 9.41 -106.25 -35.47
C ASN A 220 8.43 -106.87 -36.47
N GLU A 221 7.95 -106.08 -37.43
CA GLU A 221 7.08 -106.56 -38.51
C GLU A 221 7.80 -107.57 -39.41
N GLU A 222 9.07 -107.33 -39.75
CA GLU A 222 9.87 -108.25 -40.55
C GLU A 222 10.17 -109.56 -39.82
N LEU A 223 10.50 -109.48 -38.52
CA LEU A 223 10.66 -110.68 -37.68
C LEU A 223 9.37 -111.50 -37.60
N LYS A 224 8.20 -110.85 -37.49
CA LYS A 224 6.90 -111.53 -37.54
C LYS A 224 6.67 -112.21 -38.89
N ARG A 225 7.00 -111.54 -40.01
CA ARG A 225 6.91 -112.13 -41.36
C ARG A 225 7.82 -113.35 -41.51
N GLN A 226 9.08 -113.25 -41.07
CA GLN A 226 10.03 -114.37 -41.06
C GLN A 226 9.54 -115.53 -40.20
N SER A 227 8.99 -115.24 -39.00
CA SER A 227 8.41 -116.27 -38.14
C SER A 227 7.23 -116.99 -38.79
N MET A 228 6.38 -116.29 -39.57
CA MET A 228 5.29 -116.91 -40.32
C MET A 228 5.83 -117.82 -41.44
N LEU A 229 6.83 -117.36 -42.21
CA LEU A 229 7.45 -118.17 -43.27
C LEU A 229 8.09 -119.45 -42.73
N ILE A 230 8.82 -119.36 -41.61
CA ILE A 230 9.42 -120.53 -40.95
C ILE A 230 8.32 -121.49 -40.46
N MET A 231 7.21 -120.97 -39.96
CA MET A 231 6.07 -121.79 -39.53
C MET A 231 5.41 -122.50 -40.73
N GLU A 232 5.19 -121.80 -41.83
CA GLU A 232 4.66 -122.38 -43.07
C GLU A 232 5.61 -123.44 -43.66
N GLU A 233 6.92 -123.20 -43.64
CA GLU A 233 7.93 -124.17 -44.07
C GLU A 233 7.96 -125.38 -43.14
N LYS A 234 7.91 -125.17 -41.83
CA LYS A 234 7.79 -126.24 -40.83
C LYS A 234 6.53 -127.08 -41.06
N ASP A 235 5.38 -126.45 -41.32
CA ASP A 235 4.11 -127.14 -41.58
C ASP A 235 4.12 -127.86 -42.94
N SER A 236 4.79 -127.30 -43.95
CA SER A 236 5.04 -127.96 -45.24
C SER A 236 5.94 -129.19 -45.07
N MET A 237 7.02 -129.06 -44.30
CA MET A 237 7.94 -130.15 -43.98
C MET A 237 7.23 -131.23 -43.16
N MET A 238 6.41 -130.86 -42.18
CA MET A 238 5.58 -131.79 -41.41
C MET A 238 4.64 -132.57 -42.33
N ARG A 239 3.91 -131.89 -43.22
CA ARG A 239 3.06 -132.54 -44.23
C ARG A 239 3.85 -133.45 -45.17
N SER A 240 5.05 -133.05 -45.57
CA SER A 240 5.95 -133.87 -46.40
C SER A 240 6.38 -135.13 -45.66
N ILE A 241 6.75 -135.01 -44.37
CA ILE A 241 7.04 -136.13 -43.47
C ILE A 241 5.83 -137.05 -43.37
N ASP A 242 4.63 -136.52 -43.14
CA ASP A 242 3.39 -137.31 -43.05
C ASP A 242 3.11 -138.08 -44.35
N VAL A 243 3.29 -137.46 -45.52
CA VAL A 243 3.15 -138.12 -46.83
C VAL A 243 4.21 -139.21 -47.01
N MET A 244 5.46 -138.97 -46.62
CA MET A 244 6.51 -140.00 -46.67
C MET A 244 6.18 -141.17 -45.73
N MET A 245 5.78 -140.89 -44.49
CA MET A 245 5.32 -141.89 -43.54
C MET A 245 4.10 -142.65 -44.06
N TYR A 246 3.18 -142.01 -44.80
CA TYR A 246 2.06 -142.69 -45.44
C TYR A 246 2.51 -143.58 -46.63
N LYS A 247 3.42 -143.10 -47.48
CA LYS A 247 3.94 -143.86 -48.65
C LYS A 247 4.82 -145.05 -48.25
N PHE A 248 5.69 -144.87 -47.27
CA PHE A 248 6.57 -145.92 -46.75
C PHE A 248 5.91 -146.76 -45.65
N GLY A 249 4.92 -146.21 -44.95
CA GLY A 249 4.15 -146.91 -43.92
C GLY A 249 2.91 -147.66 -44.42
N SER A 250 2.39 -147.37 -45.63
CA SER A 250 1.29 -148.14 -46.23
C SER A 250 1.74 -149.39 -47.00
N GLY A 251 2.96 -149.86 -46.75
CA GLY A 251 3.56 -151.03 -47.39
C GLY A 251 4.47 -151.83 -46.46
N ASN A 252 4.24 -151.83 -45.14
CA ASN A 252 4.45 -152.98 -44.26
C ASN A 252 3.92 -152.64 -42.87
N GLY A 253 3.14 -153.55 -42.30
CA GLY A 253 2.62 -153.42 -40.95
C GLY A 253 3.71 -153.56 -39.87
N GLU A 254 3.45 -152.83 -38.79
CA GLU A 254 3.55 -153.22 -37.37
C GLU A 254 4.86 -153.05 -36.57
N GLY A 255 4.68 -152.33 -35.45
CA GLY A 255 5.49 -152.34 -34.21
C GLY A 255 6.28 -151.05 -34.01
N GLY A 256 5.80 -150.02 -33.28
CA GLY A 256 5.49 -150.00 -31.84
C GLY A 256 6.80 -149.80 -31.03
N SER A 257 6.95 -148.91 -30.05
CA SER A 257 6.08 -148.03 -29.28
C SER A 257 6.95 -147.12 -28.38
N ALA A 258 6.41 -145.98 -27.93
CA ALA A 258 6.68 -145.29 -26.64
C ALA A 258 8.12 -144.73 -26.38
N GLU A 259 8.39 -143.63 -25.66
CA GLU A 259 7.62 -142.69 -24.84
C GLU A 259 8.56 -141.51 -24.43
N ALA A 260 7.96 -140.33 -24.24
CA ALA A 260 8.18 -139.37 -23.15
C ALA A 260 9.46 -138.50 -23.00
N SER A 261 9.18 -137.32 -22.41
CA SER A 261 10.05 -136.38 -21.66
C SER A 261 10.79 -135.33 -22.50
N GLU A 262 10.83 -134.03 -22.19
CA GLU A 262 10.20 -133.15 -21.20
C GLU A 262 10.51 -131.69 -21.65
N THR A 263 9.75 -130.77 -21.05
CA THR A 263 9.79 -129.30 -21.04
C THR A 263 11.15 -128.59 -20.83
N PRO A 264 11.22 -127.25 -21.03
CA PRO A 264 12.42 -126.45 -21.30
C PRO A 264 13.12 -125.95 -20.01
N PRO A 265 14.30 -125.30 -20.09
CA PRO A 265 14.73 -124.39 -19.05
C PRO A 265 14.54 -122.93 -19.47
N ASP A 266 13.49 -122.34 -18.93
CA ASP A 266 13.58 -120.98 -18.41
C ASP A 266 14.67 -120.94 -17.33
N THR A 267 15.57 -119.97 -17.41
CA THR A 267 16.35 -119.54 -16.24
C THR A 267 16.16 -118.04 -16.07
N SER A 268 15.12 -117.71 -15.31
CA SER A 268 15.01 -116.42 -14.63
C SER A 268 15.92 -116.39 -13.39
N ARG A 269 16.17 -115.17 -12.90
CA ARG A 269 16.86 -114.73 -11.65
C ARG A 269 18.39 -114.56 -11.77
N SER A 270 19.02 -113.53 -11.19
CA SER A 270 18.60 -112.48 -10.26
C SER A 270 19.79 -111.52 -10.10
N GLY A 271 19.58 -110.21 -10.05
CA GLY A 271 20.67 -109.26 -9.82
C GLY A 271 20.20 -107.82 -9.65
N ARG A 272 19.51 -107.55 -8.55
CA ARG A 272 19.03 -106.24 -8.09
C ARG A 272 20.15 -105.49 -7.35
N VAL A 273 20.55 -104.29 -7.79
CA VAL A 273 21.23 -103.26 -6.97
C VAL A 273 20.78 -101.88 -7.52
N GLN A 274 19.73 -101.28 -6.97
CA GLN A 274 19.65 -100.38 -5.81
C GLN A 274 19.96 -98.89 -6.12
N MET A 275 18.90 -98.12 -5.94
CA MET A 275 18.79 -96.66 -5.91
C MET A 275 19.83 -95.96 -5.04
N ARG A 276 20.22 -94.74 -5.45
CA ARG A 276 20.49 -93.66 -4.50
C ARG A 276 20.01 -92.31 -5.05
N GLN A 277 18.90 -91.82 -4.49
CA GLN A 277 18.47 -90.43 -4.56
C GLN A 277 19.11 -89.61 -3.42
N GLY A 278 19.44 -88.36 -3.72
CA GLY A 278 18.88 -87.21 -2.98
C GLY A 278 19.62 -86.63 -1.76
N ARG A 279 20.28 -85.48 -2.01
CA ARG A 279 20.20 -84.16 -1.31
C ARG A 279 20.68 -83.98 0.15
N THR A 280 21.49 -82.92 0.33
CA THR A 280 21.31 -81.73 1.23
C THR A 280 22.40 -80.69 0.86
N ALA A 281 22.07 -79.47 0.41
CA ALA A 281 21.77 -78.25 1.17
C ALA A 281 22.91 -77.77 2.07
N ASN A 282 23.48 -76.57 1.78
CA ASN A 282 24.00 -75.63 2.78
C ASN A 282 24.15 -74.21 2.18
N ASN A 283 23.52 -73.24 2.85
CA ASN A 283 23.71 -71.80 2.70
C ASN A 283 25.12 -71.38 3.13
N THR A 284 25.67 -70.32 2.54
CA THR A 284 26.25 -69.16 3.25
C THR A 284 26.63 -68.03 2.27
N THR A 285 26.26 -66.80 2.64
CA THR A 285 26.90 -65.51 2.31
C THR A 285 27.25 -64.91 3.70
N PRO A 286 28.21 -63.98 3.94
CA PRO A 286 28.77 -63.00 3.01
C PRO A 286 30.26 -62.60 3.20
N THR A 287 30.68 -61.62 2.39
CA THR A 287 31.53 -60.42 2.72
C THR A 287 33.01 -60.32 2.29
N HIS A 288 33.26 -59.16 1.64
CA HIS A 288 34.45 -58.30 1.57
C HIS A 288 35.68 -58.64 0.70
N ARG A 289 35.95 -57.75 -0.27
CA ARG A 289 37.21 -56.97 -0.32
C ARG A 289 37.07 -55.62 -1.07
N PRO A 290 37.99 -54.65 -0.83
CA PRO A 290 37.79 -53.22 -1.07
C PRO A 290 38.62 -52.64 -2.24
N THR A 291 38.55 -51.30 -2.39
CA THR A 291 39.46 -50.35 -3.09
C THR A 291 39.52 -50.49 -4.61
N SER A 292 39.19 -49.48 -5.42
CA SER A 292 39.90 -48.20 -5.66
C SER A 292 38.99 -47.39 -6.63
N GLY A 293 38.92 -46.07 -6.74
CA GLY A 293 39.71 -44.92 -6.31
C GLY A 293 39.42 -43.80 -7.34
N LEU A 294 39.45 -42.53 -6.88
CA LEU A 294 39.51 -41.28 -7.68
C LEU A 294 38.20 -40.91 -8.43
N GLN A 295 37.70 -39.67 -8.47
CA GLN A 295 38.29 -38.35 -8.24
C GLN A 295 37.14 -37.31 -8.23
N GLY A 296 37.26 -36.22 -7.45
CA GLY A 296 36.54 -34.96 -7.75
C GLY A 296 35.74 -34.31 -6.60
N ILE A 297 36.41 -33.40 -5.88
CA ILE A 297 35.89 -32.33 -5.01
C ILE A 297 36.39 -31.01 -5.67
N PRO A 298 35.87 -29.78 -5.43
CA PRO A 298 34.53 -29.13 -5.33
C PRO A 298 34.52 -27.87 -6.28
N PRO A 299 33.91 -26.66 -6.06
CA PRO A 299 33.02 -26.10 -5.02
C PRO A 299 31.83 -25.25 -5.56
N GLU A 300 31.22 -24.47 -4.65
CA GLU A 300 30.23 -23.36 -4.82
C GLU A 300 28.77 -23.74 -4.52
N ALA A 301 27.98 -22.99 -3.76
CA ALA A 301 28.18 -21.79 -2.95
C ALA A 301 27.12 -21.83 -1.83
N ARG A 302 27.54 -21.76 -0.57
CA ARG A 302 26.64 -21.35 0.52
C ARG A 302 26.97 -19.90 0.83
N LEU A 303 26.16 -19.02 0.27
CA LEU A 303 26.09 -17.62 0.69
C LEU A 303 25.49 -17.57 2.09
N SER A 304 26.35 -17.27 3.06
CA SER A 304 25.98 -16.58 4.28
C SER A 304 25.56 -15.16 3.94
N THR A 305 24.41 -14.71 4.43
CA THR A 305 24.18 -13.28 4.68
C THR A 305 23.88 -13.11 6.16
N SER A 306 24.94 -12.76 6.88
CA SER A 306 24.92 -12.11 8.18
C SER A 306 24.78 -10.59 7.96
N SER A 307 23.82 -10.00 8.67
CA SER A 307 23.75 -8.64 9.26
C SER A 307 24.28 -7.39 8.50
N HIS A 308 23.45 -6.32 8.40
CA HIS A 308 23.59 -5.07 9.17
C HIS A 308 22.65 -3.93 8.67
N SER A 309 21.97 -3.29 9.65
CA SER A 309 21.82 -1.84 9.86
C SER A 309 21.43 -0.89 8.70
N LYS A 310 20.18 -0.38 8.73
CA LYS A 310 19.84 1.01 9.08
C LYS A 310 18.33 1.17 9.25
#